data_AF-A0A9P9XUS4-F1
#
_entry.id   AF-A0A9P9XUS4-F1
#
_cell.length_a   1.000
_cell.length_b   1.000
_cell.length_c   1.000
_cell.angle_alpha   90.00
_cell.angle_beta   90.00
_cell.angle_gamma   90.00
#
_symmetry.space_group_name_H-M   'P 1'
#
loop_
_entity.id
_entity.type
_entity.pdbx_description
1 polymer ?
#
loop_
_entity_poly.entity_id
_entity_poly.type
_entity_poly.pdbx_seq_one_letter_code
_entity_poly.pdbx_strand_id
1 'polypeptide(L)'
;MDEYIGIPRDHPESYHSFMFKHFFSHVNIKRENVHILDGNAPNLDEECTKYEAKIKAAGGIELFLGGVGPDGHIAFNEPGSSLASRTRVKTLAMDTIRANARFFGGDVSKVPQMALTVGVQTIMEAKEVVIIANGASKAVALQKTIEGGVNHMWTLSCLQLHPYSMIVADEDASLELQVKTVKYFKSIEKVGLGRGFEQKLPLKLRTWSLVSPPRTPDLKSSGPTQADDHVVELTPDSMSSRIGSWPQT
;
A
#
# COMPACT_ATOMS: atom_id res chain seq x y z
N MET A 1 5.29 -5.94 0.65
CA MET A 1 4.18 -6.92 0.66
C MET A 1 4.52 -8.12 -0.19
N ASP A 2 5.38 -7.91 -1.16
CA ASP A 2 5.64 -8.78 -2.28
C ASP A 2 7.09 -8.56 -2.75
N GLU A 3 7.58 -9.45 -3.59
CA GLU A 3 8.81 -9.30 -4.37
C GLU A 3 8.69 -10.13 -5.66
N TYR A 4 9.25 -9.64 -6.76
CA TYR A 4 9.25 -10.39 -8.02
C TYR A 4 10.13 -11.64 -7.93
N ILE A 5 9.71 -12.71 -8.57
CA ILE A 5 10.50 -13.94 -8.67
C ILE A 5 11.51 -13.83 -9.81
N GLY A 6 12.77 -14.18 -9.53
CA GLY A 6 13.83 -14.25 -10.55
C GLY A 6 14.45 -12.91 -10.94
N ILE A 7 14.07 -11.79 -10.30
CA ILE A 7 14.71 -10.50 -10.51
C ILE A 7 15.94 -10.37 -9.59
N PRO A 8 17.12 -9.92 -10.07
CA PRO A 8 18.25 -9.67 -9.19
C PRO A 8 17.87 -8.68 -8.07
N ARG A 9 18.31 -8.95 -6.84
CA ARG A 9 17.98 -8.15 -5.65
C ARG A 9 18.46 -6.69 -5.74
N ASP A 10 19.53 -6.46 -6.49
CA ASP A 10 20.13 -5.15 -6.77
C ASP A 10 19.58 -4.50 -8.05
N HIS A 11 18.70 -5.19 -8.79
CA HIS A 11 18.02 -4.61 -9.94
C HIS A 11 17.24 -3.35 -9.50
N PRO A 12 17.30 -2.23 -10.26
CA PRO A 12 16.68 -0.96 -9.86
C PRO A 12 15.17 -1.06 -9.63
N GLU A 13 14.50 -1.95 -10.37
CA GLU A 13 13.05 -2.19 -10.28
C GLU A 13 12.65 -3.35 -9.35
N SER A 14 13.60 -3.96 -8.62
CA SER A 14 13.23 -4.88 -7.54
C SER A 14 12.58 -4.11 -6.39
N TYR A 15 11.64 -4.74 -5.67
CA TYR A 15 11.03 -4.08 -4.52
C TYR A 15 12.00 -3.92 -3.36
N HIS A 16 13.02 -4.76 -3.29
CA HIS A 16 14.18 -4.54 -2.44
C HIS A 16 14.87 -3.20 -2.74
N SER A 17 15.29 -2.96 -3.99
CA SER A 17 15.92 -1.68 -4.38
C SER A 17 15.00 -0.49 -4.19
N PHE A 18 13.71 -0.62 -4.55
CA PHE A 18 12.70 0.41 -4.36
C PHE A 18 12.62 0.86 -2.89
N MET A 19 12.46 -0.10 -1.97
CA MET A 19 12.31 0.20 -0.54
C MET A 19 13.57 0.85 0.06
N PHE A 20 14.77 0.38 -0.33
CA PHE A 20 16.02 0.99 0.13
C PHE A 20 16.26 2.37 -0.45
N LYS A 21 15.94 2.58 -1.73
CA LYS A 21 16.09 3.87 -2.42
C LYS A 21 15.15 4.94 -1.86
N HIS A 22 13.90 4.58 -1.60
CA HIS A 22 12.85 5.55 -1.29
C HIS A 22 12.56 5.70 0.20
N PHE A 23 12.91 4.73 1.04
CA PHE A 23 12.55 4.79 2.47
C PHE A 23 13.65 4.35 3.42
N PHE A 24 14.09 3.08 3.39
CA PHE A 24 14.93 2.53 4.47
C PHE A 24 16.30 3.19 4.62
N SER A 25 16.85 3.81 3.56
CA SER A 25 18.12 4.54 3.65
C SER A 25 18.00 5.94 4.26
N HIS A 26 16.77 6.44 4.46
CA HIS A 26 16.49 7.80 4.91
C HIS A 26 15.96 7.87 6.35
N VAL A 27 15.85 6.73 7.02
CA VAL A 27 15.31 6.62 8.39
C VAL A 27 16.23 5.78 9.27
N ASN A 28 16.08 5.91 10.58
CA ASN A 28 16.89 5.22 11.60
C ASN A 28 16.43 3.76 11.85
N ILE A 29 16.11 3.01 10.79
CA ILE A 29 15.78 1.59 10.88
C ILE A 29 17.05 0.74 10.85
N LYS A 30 17.12 -0.27 11.71
CA LYS A 30 18.21 -1.25 11.66
C LYS A 30 17.94 -2.27 10.56
N ARG A 31 18.95 -2.63 9.77
CA ARG A 31 18.78 -3.53 8.61
C ARG A 31 18.26 -4.91 8.99
N GLU A 32 18.65 -5.43 10.15
CA GLU A 32 18.19 -6.70 10.69
C GLU A 32 16.68 -6.74 11.00
N ASN A 33 16.04 -5.57 11.14
CA ASN A 33 14.59 -5.43 11.35
C ASN A 33 13.82 -5.26 10.04
N VAL A 34 14.49 -5.31 8.88
CA VAL A 34 13.86 -5.21 7.56
C VAL A 34 13.64 -6.60 6.99
N HIS A 35 12.39 -6.92 6.67
CA HIS A 35 11.99 -8.21 6.12
C HIS A 35 11.26 -8.03 4.79
N ILE A 36 11.89 -8.42 3.69
CA ILE A 36 11.31 -8.48 2.33
C ILE A 36 11.40 -9.93 1.88
N LEU A 37 10.37 -10.42 1.16
CA LEU A 37 10.34 -11.76 0.59
C LEU A 37 11.53 -11.97 -0.36
N ASP A 38 12.18 -13.12 -0.29
CA ASP A 38 13.26 -13.46 -1.23
C ASP A 38 12.71 -14.16 -2.48
N GLY A 39 12.45 -13.39 -3.53
CA GLY A 39 12.01 -13.90 -4.83
C GLY A 39 13.02 -14.76 -5.59
N ASN A 40 14.25 -14.89 -5.09
CA ASN A 40 15.29 -15.76 -5.66
C ASN A 40 15.63 -16.96 -4.75
N ALA A 41 14.83 -17.20 -3.71
CA ALA A 41 15.03 -18.34 -2.84
C ALA A 41 14.99 -19.67 -3.64
N PRO A 42 15.84 -20.66 -3.28
CA PRO A 42 15.87 -21.94 -3.98
C PRO A 42 14.57 -22.74 -3.83
N ASN A 43 13.83 -22.51 -2.73
CA ASN A 43 12.51 -23.05 -2.49
C ASN A 43 11.56 -21.91 -2.09
N LEU A 44 10.71 -21.51 -3.03
CA LEU A 44 9.80 -20.38 -2.90
C LEU A 44 8.68 -20.65 -1.87
N ASP A 45 8.15 -21.88 -1.81
CA ASP A 45 7.11 -22.25 -0.83
C ASP A 45 7.66 -22.26 0.60
N GLU A 46 8.91 -22.69 0.77
CA GLU A 46 9.60 -22.62 2.05
C GLU A 46 9.85 -21.16 2.47
N GLU A 47 10.23 -20.28 1.55
CA GLU A 47 10.36 -18.84 1.82
C GLU A 47 9.04 -18.23 2.28
N CYS A 48 7.93 -18.52 1.60
CA CYS A 48 6.59 -18.08 2.03
C CYS A 48 6.27 -18.54 3.45
N THR A 49 6.52 -19.82 3.76
CA THR A 49 6.26 -20.39 5.09
C THR A 49 7.14 -19.74 6.16
N LYS A 50 8.42 -19.51 5.86
CA LYS A 50 9.36 -18.81 6.75
C LYS A 50 8.94 -17.37 7.00
N TYR A 51 8.44 -16.67 5.97
CA TYR A 51 7.99 -15.29 6.09
C TYR A 51 6.80 -15.17 7.05
N GLU A 52 5.81 -16.06 6.91
CA GLU A 52 4.67 -16.16 7.85
C GLU A 52 5.12 -16.48 9.28
N ALA A 53 6.08 -17.40 9.44
CA ALA A 53 6.64 -17.74 10.74
C ALA A 53 7.36 -16.54 11.39
N LYS A 54 8.10 -15.74 10.60
CA LYS A 54 8.74 -14.50 11.08
C LYS A 54 7.71 -13.47 11.56
N ILE A 55 6.62 -13.28 10.80
CA ILE A 55 5.52 -12.39 11.22
C ILE A 55 4.95 -12.84 12.56
N LYS A 56 4.67 -14.14 12.71
CA LYS A 56 4.13 -14.70 13.96
C LYS A 56 5.14 -14.58 15.12
N ALA A 57 6.42 -14.84 14.88
CA ALA A 57 7.47 -14.71 15.88
C ALA A 57 7.66 -13.26 16.37
N ALA A 58 7.39 -12.28 15.50
CA ALA A 58 7.37 -10.86 15.87
C ALA A 58 6.12 -10.44 16.65
N GLY A 59 5.15 -11.34 16.86
CA GLY A 59 3.89 -11.05 17.56
C GLY A 59 2.76 -10.56 16.64
N GLY A 60 2.91 -10.73 15.32
CA GLY A 60 1.97 -10.24 14.31
C GLY A 60 2.32 -8.84 13.80
N ILE A 61 1.51 -8.34 12.86
CA ILE A 61 1.68 -7.01 12.28
C ILE A 61 0.83 -6.01 13.06
N GLU A 62 1.46 -4.99 13.62
CA GLU A 62 0.75 -3.95 14.37
C GLU A 62 -0.07 -3.04 13.46
N LEU A 63 0.56 -2.56 12.38
CA LEU A 63 -0.03 -1.70 11.37
C LEU A 63 0.41 -2.19 10.00
N PHE A 64 -0.57 -2.52 9.15
CA PHE A 64 -0.34 -2.84 7.76
C PHE A 64 -0.74 -1.66 6.88
N LEU A 65 0.25 -0.96 6.31
CA LEU A 65 0.03 0.14 5.38
C LEU A 65 0.09 -0.37 3.95
N GLY A 66 -0.95 -0.13 3.16
CA GLY A 66 -1.03 -0.56 1.77
C GLY A 66 -1.64 0.45 0.82
N GLY A 67 -1.66 0.05 -0.45
CA GLY A 67 -2.40 0.73 -1.51
C GLY A 67 -3.39 -0.22 -2.16
N VAL A 68 -4.13 0.30 -3.14
CA VAL A 68 -5.11 -0.45 -3.92
C VAL A 68 -4.83 -0.34 -5.42
N GLY A 69 -4.96 -1.46 -6.14
CA GLY A 69 -4.95 -1.49 -7.60
C GLY A 69 -6.26 -0.96 -8.22
N PRO A 70 -6.27 -0.55 -9.51
CA PRO A 70 -7.50 -0.12 -10.18
C PRO A 70 -8.58 -1.22 -10.28
N ASP A 71 -8.18 -2.48 -10.21
CA ASP A 71 -9.02 -3.70 -10.14
C ASP A 71 -9.36 -4.12 -8.69
N GLY A 72 -8.99 -3.31 -7.70
CA GLY A 72 -9.23 -3.58 -6.28
C GLY A 72 -8.30 -4.61 -5.65
N HIS A 73 -7.17 -4.96 -6.28
CA HIS A 73 -6.18 -5.82 -5.61
C HIS A 73 -5.48 -5.10 -4.45
N ILE A 74 -5.12 -5.87 -3.42
CA ILE A 74 -4.21 -5.48 -2.35
C ILE A 74 -2.98 -6.38 -2.37
N ALA A 75 -1.78 -5.80 -2.37
CA ALA A 75 -0.55 -6.52 -2.78
C ALA A 75 -0.77 -7.19 -4.16
N PHE A 76 -0.05 -8.26 -4.51
CA PHE A 76 -0.41 -9.08 -5.68
C PHE A 76 -1.61 -10.04 -5.48
N ASN A 77 -2.57 -9.73 -4.58
CA ASN A 77 -3.81 -10.51 -4.48
C ASN A 77 -4.82 -10.07 -5.54
N GLU A 78 -4.55 -10.46 -6.78
CA GLU A 78 -5.35 -10.15 -7.97
C GLU A 78 -6.78 -10.73 -7.90
N PRO A 79 -7.71 -10.21 -8.71
CA PRO A 79 -9.08 -10.72 -8.80
C PRO A 79 -9.15 -12.26 -8.94
N GLY A 80 -9.98 -12.88 -8.10
CA GLY A 80 -10.12 -14.33 -7.99
C GLY A 80 -9.25 -14.95 -6.89
N SER A 81 -8.33 -14.19 -6.27
CA SER A 81 -7.54 -14.68 -5.14
C SER A 81 -8.43 -15.03 -3.94
N SER A 82 -8.18 -16.16 -3.30
CA SER A 82 -8.90 -16.56 -2.08
C SER A 82 -8.78 -15.47 -1.00
N LEU A 83 -9.91 -15.09 -0.41
CA LEU A 83 -9.95 -14.14 0.71
C LEU A 83 -9.31 -14.72 1.99
N ALA A 84 -9.13 -16.05 2.06
CA ALA A 84 -8.41 -16.74 3.13
C ALA A 84 -6.95 -17.08 2.74
N SER A 85 -6.42 -16.49 1.66
CA SER A 85 -5.08 -16.82 1.16
C SER A 85 -3.97 -16.44 2.15
N ARG A 86 -2.89 -17.23 2.14
CA ARG A 86 -1.62 -16.95 2.83
C ARG A 86 -0.55 -16.46 1.84
N THR A 87 0.61 -16.12 2.39
CA THR A 87 1.81 -15.82 1.61
C THR A 87 2.11 -16.96 0.64
N ARG A 88 2.28 -16.64 -0.64
CA ARG A 88 2.39 -17.63 -1.72
C ARG A 88 3.08 -17.07 -2.96
N VAL A 89 3.46 -17.98 -3.85
CA VAL A 89 3.76 -17.67 -5.25
C VAL A 89 2.47 -17.27 -5.97
N LYS A 90 2.54 -16.20 -6.76
CA LYS A 90 1.44 -15.71 -7.59
C LYS A 90 1.95 -15.39 -8.99
N THR A 91 1.31 -15.98 -9.99
CA THR A 91 1.42 -15.55 -11.39
C THR A 91 0.68 -14.23 -11.56
N LEU A 92 1.35 -13.26 -12.17
CA LEU A 92 0.79 -11.94 -12.45
C LEU A 92 -0.14 -12.01 -13.66
N ALA A 93 -1.29 -11.34 -13.56
CA ALA A 93 -2.21 -11.13 -14.66
C ALA A 93 -1.58 -10.24 -15.73
N MET A 94 -2.03 -10.40 -16.98
CA MET A 94 -1.51 -9.63 -18.11
C MET A 94 -1.68 -8.12 -17.94
N ASP A 95 -2.74 -7.66 -17.27
CA ASP A 95 -2.95 -6.23 -17.01
C ASP A 95 -1.92 -5.69 -16.02
N THR A 96 -1.54 -6.45 -15.00
CA THR A 96 -0.44 -6.14 -14.07
C THR A 96 0.90 -6.07 -14.82
N ILE A 97 1.17 -7.04 -15.70
CA ILE A 97 2.40 -7.07 -16.51
C ILE A 97 2.46 -5.83 -17.41
N ARG A 98 1.37 -5.48 -18.09
CA ARG A 98 1.28 -4.29 -18.95
C ARG A 98 1.45 -2.99 -18.17
N ALA A 99 0.81 -2.88 -17.00
CA ALA A 99 0.93 -1.70 -16.14
C ALA A 99 2.37 -1.52 -15.65
N ASN A 100 3.08 -2.62 -15.37
CA ASN A 100 4.44 -2.59 -14.86
C ASN A 100 5.51 -2.49 -15.95
N ALA A 101 5.19 -2.81 -17.21
CA ALA A 101 6.12 -2.71 -18.34
C ALA A 101 6.76 -1.32 -18.47
N ARG A 102 6.08 -0.25 -18.04
CA ARG A 102 6.62 1.11 -17.98
C ARG A 102 7.94 1.22 -17.18
N PHE A 103 8.12 0.39 -16.16
CA PHE A 103 9.34 0.33 -15.34
C PHE A 103 10.45 -0.48 -16.01
N PHE A 104 10.10 -1.36 -16.96
CA PHE A 104 11.02 -2.21 -17.71
C PHE A 104 11.26 -1.69 -19.14
N GLY A 105 11.26 -0.36 -19.30
CA GLY A 105 11.51 0.30 -20.60
C GLY A 105 10.38 0.14 -21.61
N GLY A 106 9.14 -0.13 -21.16
CA GLY A 106 7.98 -0.39 -22.00
C GLY A 106 7.89 -1.81 -22.56
N ASP A 107 8.82 -2.70 -22.18
CA ASP A 107 8.90 -4.05 -22.71
C ASP A 107 8.25 -5.07 -21.77
N VAL A 108 7.08 -5.57 -22.16
CA VAL A 108 6.29 -6.57 -21.44
C VAL A 108 7.08 -7.86 -21.21
N SER A 109 8.00 -8.22 -22.11
CA SER A 109 8.78 -9.47 -22.01
C SER A 109 9.81 -9.45 -20.89
N LYS A 110 10.20 -8.26 -20.42
CA LYS A 110 11.17 -8.07 -19.34
C LYS A 110 10.54 -8.03 -17.95
N VAL A 111 9.22 -7.95 -17.87
CA VAL A 111 8.50 -7.93 -16.60
C VAL A 111 8.46 -9.35 -16.04
N PRO A 112 8.87 -9.57 -14.78
CA PRO A 112 8.73 -10.88 -14.14
C PRO A 112 7.27 -11.36 -14.16
N GLN A 113 7.06 -12.61 -14.53
CA GLN A 113 5.71 -13.17 -14.68
C GLN A 113 5.10 -13.68 -13.37
N MET A 114 5.94 -13.81 -12.33
CA MET A 114 5.53 -14.32 -11.03
C MET A 114 6.13 -13.45 -9.92
N ALA A 115 5.46 -13.44 -8.78
CA ALA A 115 5.92 -12.78 -7.56
C ALA A 115 5.62 -13.65 -6.34
N LEU A 116 6.37 -13.42 -5.26
CA LEU A 116 5.93 -13.79 -3.92
C LEU A 116 5.06 -12.65 -3.38
N THR A 117 3.98 -12.98 -2.70
CA THR A 117 3.08 -11.98 -2.12
C THR A 117 2.47 -12.49 -0.83
N VAL A 118 2.29 -11.61 0.16
CA VAL A 118 1.47 -11.91 1.34
C VAL A 118 0.02 -12.14 0.93
N GLY A 119 -0.65 -13.06 1.62
CA GLY A 119 -2.05 -13.38 1.33
C GLY A 119 -3.03 -12.38 1.93
N VAL A 120 -4.27 -12.42 1.48
CA VAL A 120 -5.36 -11.59 2.02
C VAL A 120 -5.52 -11.83 3.53
N GLN A 121 -5.49 -13.09 3.97
CA GLN A 121 -5.62 -13.42 5.40
C GLN A 121 -4.40 -12.93 6.19
N THR A 122 -3.20 -12.97 5.61
CA THR A 122 -1.98 -12.44 6.24
C THR A 122 -2.11 -10.94 6.54
N ILE A 123 -2.75 -10.19 5.65
CA ILE A 123 -3.03 -8.76 5.83
C ILE A 123 -4.11 -8.55 6.89
N MET A 124 -5.19 -9.33 6.81
CA MET A 124 -6.34 -9.26 7.73
C MET A 124 -6.02 -9.69 9.17
N GLU A 125 -4.86 -10.31 9.40
CA GLU A 125 -4.33 -10.64 10.74
C GLU A 125 -3.53 -9.50 11.37
N ALA A 126 -3.29 -8.40 10.64
CA ALA A 126 -2.75 -7.20 11.24
C ALA A 126 -3.74 -6.62 12.26
N LYS A 127 -3.25 -5.88 13.26
CA LYS A 127 -4.16 -5.25 14.23
C LYS A 127 -4.86 -4.03 13.66
N GLU A 128 -4.18 -3.27 12.80
CA GLU A 128 -4.71 -2.11 12.09
C GLU A 128 -4.29 -2.20 10.62
N VAL A 129 -5.21 -1.92 9.70
CA VAL A 129 -4.94 -1.89 8.25
C VAL A 129 -5.29 -0.52 7.71
N VAL A 130 -4.33 0.15 7.08
CA VAL A 130 -4.52 1.47 6.46
C VAL A 130 -4.24 1.36 4.98
N ILE A 131 -5.17 1.84 4.15
CA ILE A 131 -5.06 1.83 2.70
C ILE A 131 -5.04 3.25 2.18
N ILE A 132 -4.09 3.56 1.30
CA ILE A 132 -4.02 4.82 0.58
C ILE A 132 -4.55 4.59 -0.84
N ALA A 133 -5.54 5.39 -1.25
CA ALA A 133 -6.10 5.39 -2.58
C ALA A 133 -6.06 6.81 -3.15
N ASN A 134 -5.34 7.01 -4.24
CA ASN A 134 -5.19 8.33 -4.88
C ASN A 134 -5.51 8.24 -6.37
N GLY A 135 -6.30 9.19 -6.87
CA GLY A 135 -6.58 9.43 -8.26
C GLY A 135 -7.79 8.66 -8.81
N ALA A 136 -8.39 9.21 -9.87
CA ALA A 136 -9.61 8.71 -10.51
C ALA A 136 -9.53 7.23 -10.93
N SER A 137 -8.32 6.75 -11.25
CA SER A 137 -8.08 5.34 -11.60
C SER A 137 -8.49 4.35 -10.50
N LYS A 138 -8.65 4.81 -9.26
CA LYS A 138 -9.02 3.98 -8.09
C LYS A 138 -10.50 4.07 -7.74
N ALA A 139 -11.27 4.92 -8.42
CA ALA A 139 -12.65 5.22 -8.04
C ALA A 139 -13.57 3.99 -8.07
N VAL A 140 -13.48 3.18 -9.13
CA VAL A 140 -14.25 1.93 -9.24
C VAL A 140 -13.84 0.94 -8.13
N ALA A 141 -12.56 0.79 -7.86
CA ALA A 141 -12.07 -0.10 -6.80
C ALA A 141 -12.61 0.33 -5.41
N LEU A 142 -12.62 1.63 -5.11
CA LEU A 142 -13.19 2.14 -3.87
C LEU A 142 -14.70 1.93 -3.79
N GLN A 143 -15.45 2.19 -4.87
CA GLN A 143 -16.89 1.90 -4.93
C GLN A 143 -17.17 0.44 -4.61
N LYS A 144 -16.46 -0.50 -5.26
CA LYS A 144 -16.66 -1.93 -5.03
C LYS A 144 -16.25 -2.37 -3.63
N THR A 145 -15.25 -1.71 -3.05
CA THR A 145 -14.78 -1.98 -1.69
C THR A 145 -15.73 -1.47 -0.61
N ILE A 146 -16.35 -0.29 -0.81
CA ILE A 146 -17.12 0.40 0.23
C ILE A 146 -18.63 0.13 0.09
N GLU A 147 -19.15 0.16 -1.14
CA GLU A 147 -20.59 0.04 -1.43
C GLU A 147 -20.98 -1.35 -1.96
N GLY A 148 -20.01 -2.13 -2.45
CA GLY A 148 -20.21 -3.51 -2.85
C GLY A 148 -20.22 -4.48 -1.66
N GLY A 149 -20.59 -5.74 -1.93
CA GLY A 149 -20.41 -6.82 -0.97
C GLY A 149 -19.00 -7.42 -1.03
N VAL A 150 -18.60 -8.11 0.04
CA VAL A 150 -17.34 -8.88 0.10
C VAL A 150 -17.25 -9.86 -1.08
N ASN A 151 -16.22 -9.72 -1.91
CA ASN A 151 -16.08 -10.46 -3.16
C ASN A 151 -14.61 -10.65 -3.53
N HIS A 152 -14.20 -11.89 -3.85
CA HIS A 152 -12.83 -12.21 -4.26
C HIS A 152 -12.37 -11.59 -5.59
N MET A 153 -13.28 -11.05 -6.38
CA MET A 153 -12.95 -10.25 -7.58
C MET A 153 -12.47 -8.84 -7.23
N TRP A 154 -12.77 -8.37 -6.03
CA TRP A 154 -12.33 -7.07 -5.50
C TRP A 154 -11.73 -7.32 -4.12
N THR A 155 -10.50 -7.87 -4.08
CA THR A 155 -9.95 -8.45 -2.85
C THR A 155 -9.86 -7.44 -1.71
N LEU A 156 -9.73 -6.14 -1.98
CA LEU A 156 -9.80 -5.08 -0.98
C LEU A 156 -11.13 -5.06 -0.20
N SER A 157 -12.24 -5.55 -0.77
CA SER A 157 -13.54 -5.65 -0.08
C SER A 157 -13.49 -6.51 1.20
N CYS A 158 -12.46 -7.34 1.38
CA CYS A 158 -12.23 -8.06 2.64
C CYS A 158 -12.12 -7.13 3.86
N LEU A 159 -11.71 -5.86 3.69
CA LEU A 159 -11.57 -4.90 4.77
C LEU A 159 -12.89 -4.60 5.49
N GLN A 160 -14.04 -4.84 4.85
CA GLN A 160 -15.34 -4.76 5.52
C GLN A 160 -15.45 -5.72 6.71
N LEU A 161 -14.63 -6.78 6.74
CA LEU A 161 -14.57 -7.77 7.82
C LEU A 161 -13.48 -7.46 8.86
N HIS A 162 -12.64 -6.46 8.63
CA HIS A 162 -11.53 -6.14 9.50
C HIS A 162 -11.99 -5.22 10.65
N PRO A 163 -11.62 -5.50 11.92
CA PRO A 163 -12.11 -4.71 13.05
C PRO A 163 -11.58 -3.28 13.08
N TYR A 164 -10.41 -3.04 12.48
CA TYR A 164 -9.72 -1.73 12.48
C TYR A 164 -9.09 -1.43 11.12
N SER A 165 -9.93 -1.22 10.10
CA SER A 165 -9.47 -0.77 8.78
C SER A 165 -9.75 0.72 8.56
N MET A 166 -8.84 1.40 7.88
CA MET A 166 -9.01 2.78 7.43
C MET A 166 -8.63 2.90 5.95
N ILE A 167 -9.42 3.64 5.19
CA ILE A 167 -9.10 4.02 3.82
C ILE A 167 -8.91 5.52 3.80
N VAL A 168 -7.72 5.97 3.39
CA VAL A 168 -7.38 7.37 3.15
C VAL A 168 -7.45 7.58 1.64
N ALA A 169 -8.39 8.42 1.22
CA ALA A 169 -8.64 8.68 -0.19
C ALA A 169 -8.59 10.19 -0.51
N ASP A 170 -8.11 10.52 -1.69
CA ASP A 170 -8.29 11.85 -2.28
C ASP A 170 -9.71 12.00 -2.88
N GLU A 171 -10.06 13.20 -3.33
CA GLU A 171 -11.39 13.44 -3.92
C GLU A 171 -11.57 12.67 -5.24
N ASP A 172 -10.52 12.53 -6.06
CA ASP A 172 -10.63 11.87 -7.36
C ASP A 172 -10.88 10.36 -7.21
N ALA A 173 -10.30 9.70 -6.20
CA ALA A 173 -10.63 8.31 -5.89
C ALA A 173 -12.08 8.14 -5.40
N SER A 174 -12.80 9.21 -5.05
CA SER A 174 -14.19 9.14 -4.60
C SER A 174 -15.24 9.31 -5.72
N LEU A 175 -14.82 9.54 -6.98
CA LEU A 175 -15.72 9.93 -8.08
C LEU A 175 -16.86 8.93 -8.37
N GLU A 176 -16.64 7.64 -8.13
CA GLU A 176 -17.64 6.58 -8.35
C GLU A 176 -18.45 6.24 -7.10
N LEU A 177 -18.15 6.88 -5.96
CA LEU A 177 -18.95 6.73 -4.74
C LEU A 177 -20.23 7.55 -4.83
N GLN A 178 -21.29 7.08 -4.19
CA GLN A 178 -22.49 7.88 -4.04
C GLN A 178 -22.18 9.12 -3.19
N VAL A 179 -22.76 10.25 -3.59
CA VAL A 179 -22.68 11.51 -2.82
C VAL A 179 -23.08 11.32 -1.36
N LYS A 180 -24.06 10.44 -1.10
CA LYS A 180 -24.50 10.10 0.26
C LYS A 180 -23.40 9.40 1.06
N THR A 181 -22.66 8.47 0.46
CA THR A 181 -21.54 7.75 1.06
C THR A 181 -20.42 8.71 1.45
N VAL A 182 -20.01 9.60 0.53
CA VAL A 182 -18.96 10.60 0.80
C VAL A 182 -19.37 11.54 1.93
N LYS A 183 -20.61 12.07 1.89
CA LYS A 183 -21.14 12.95 2.95
C LYS A 183 -21.22 12.24 4.30
N TYR A 184 -21.57 10.96 4.32
CA TYR A 184 -21.65 10.16 5.54
C TYR A 184 -20.29 10.08 6.24
N PHE A 185 -19.24 9.64 5.53
CA PHE A 185 -17.90 9.53 6.12
C PHE A 185 -17.29 10.89 6.49
N LYS A 186 -17.45 11.92 5.65
CA LYS A 186 -17.02 13.30 6.00
C LYS A 186 -17.71 13.80 7.27
N SER A 187 -18.99 13.47 7.46
CA SER A 187 -19.73 13.85 8.68
C SER A 187 -19.24 13.09 9.91
N ILE A 188 -18.93 11.80 9.79
CA ILE A 188 -18.38 10.99 10.90
C ILE A 188 -17.07 11.60 11.39
N GLU A 189 -16.12 11.83 10.48
CA GLU A 189 -14.81 12.39 10.84
C GLU A 189 -14.93 13.78 11.46
N LYS A 190 -15.77 14.65 10.89
CA LYS A 190 -16.02 15.99 11.44
C LYS A 190 -16.56 15.94 12.86
N VAL A 191 -17.53 15.05 13.13
CA VAL A 191 -18.13 14.91 14.47
C VAL A 191 -17.13 14.27 15.44
N GLY A 192 -16.39 13.25 15.00
CA GLY A 192 -15.35 12.60 15.79
C GLY A 192 -14.30 13.59 16.27
N LEU A 193 -13.68 14.32 15.35
CA LEU A 193 -12.69 15.35 15.65
C LEU A 193 -13.24 16.44 16.58
N GLY A 194 -14.47 16.91 16.33
CA GLY A 194 -15.12 17.91 17.18
C GLY A 194 -15.44 17.43 18.60
N ARG A 195 -15.43 16.12 18.85
CA ARG A 195 -15.67 15.49 20.15
C ARG A 195 -14.40 14.88 20.78
N GLY A 196 -13.24 15.03 20.12
CA GLY A 196 -12.00 14.38 20.55
C GLY A 196 -12.03 12.85 20.43
N PHE A 197 -12.89 12.31 19.56
CA PHE A 197 -12.99 10.89 19.26
C PHE A 197 -12.30 10.58 17.93
N GLU A 198 -11.45 9.56 17.90
CA GLU A 198 -10.79 9.09 16.69
C GLU A 198 -11.05 7.59 16.51
N GLN A 199 -11.51 7.19 15.32
CA GLN A 199 -11.82 5.80 14.98
C GLN A 199 -10.56 5.03 14.58
N LYS A 200 -9.58 4.99 15.49
CA LYS A 200 -8.27 4.32 15.33
C LYS A 200 -8.07 3.23 16.35
N LEU A 201 -7.13 2.31 16.11
CA LEU A 201 -6.75 1.31 17.10
C LEU A 201 -6.30 2.02 18.41
N PRO A 202 -6.97 1.79 19.56
CA PRO A 202 -6.65 2.45 20.82
C PRO A 202 -5.18 2.25 21.22
N LEU A 203 -4.52 3.31 21.68
CA LEU A 203 -3.10 3.28 22.09
C LEU A 203 -2.79 2.17 23.11
N LYS A 204 -3.75 1.83 23.98
CA LYS A 204 -3.61 0.78 25.01
C LYS A 204 -3.49 -0.63 24.42
N LEU A 205 -4.05 -0.83 23.23
CA LEU A 205 -3.96 -2.09 22.48
C LEU A 205 -2.72 -2.11 21.57
N ARG A 206 -2.05 -0.95 21.43
CA ARG A 206 -0.78 -0.85 20.73
C ARG A 206 0.34 -1.40 21.61
N THR A 207 1.11 -2.34 21.07
CA THR A 207 2.23 -2.98 21.81
C THR A 207 3.47 -2.11 21.89
N TRP A 208 3.51 -0.96 21.21
CA TRP A 208 4.61 -0.01 21.27
C TRP A 208 4.21 1.22 22.11
N SER A 209 5.08 1.62 23.03
CA SER A 209 4.99 2.91 23.69
C SER A 209 5.47 4.01 22.75
N LEU A 210 4.66 5.04 22.53
CA LEU A 210 5.12 6.32 21.96
C LEU A 210 6.23 6.89 22.85
N VAL A 211 7.48 6.52 22.61
CA VAL A 211 8.59 7.40 22.97
C VAL A 211 8.40 8.59 22.04
N SER A 212 8.12 9.76 22.61
CA SER A 212 7.87 10.97 21.82
C SER A 212 8.96 11.12 20.77
N PRO A 213 8.62 11.36 19.49
CA PRO A 213 9.64 11.65 18.49
C PRO A 213 10.48 12.84 19.00
N PRO A 214 11.80 12.86 18.77
CA PRO A 214 12.60 14.03 19.11
C PRO A 214 11.95 15.25 18.45
N ARG A 215 11.68 16.29 19.25
CA ARG A 215 11.10 17.54 18.74
C ARG A 215 11.95 17.98 17.56
N THR A 216 11.34 18.10 16.38
CA THR A 216 11.94 18.85 15.28
C THR A 216 12.31 20.24 15.82
N PRO A 217 13.56 20.72 15.63
CA PRO A 217 13.92 22.05 16.07
C PRO A 217 12.99 23.08 15.44
N ASP A 218 12.49 24.02 16.25
CA ASP A 218 11.73 25.16 15.76
C ASP A 218 12.56 25.89 14.70
N LEU A 219 12.12 25.81 13.44
CA LEU A 219 12.57 26.72 12.39
C LEU A 219 12.05 28.11 12.75
N LYS A 220 12.89 28.89 13.43
CA LYS A 220 12.66 30.32 13.62
C LYS A 220 12.45 30.97 12.26
N SER A 221 11.31 31.64 12.12
CA SER A 221 10.95 32.45 10.96
C SER A 221 12.00 33.56 10.74
N SER A 222 12.89 33.37 9.77
CA SER A 222 13.57 34.47 9.09
C SER A 222 12.78 34.82 7.83
N GLY A 223 12.51 36.11 7.65
CA GLY A 223 11.73 36.68 6.54
C GLY A 223 12.31 36.40 5.14
N PRO A 224 11.61 36.86 4.09
CA PRO A 224 11.61 36.21 2.79
C PRO A 224 12.94 36.43 2.08
N THR A 225 13.63 35.33 1.79
CA THR A 225 14.70 35.29 0.80
C THR A 225 14.13 34.60 -0.43
N GLN A 226 14.07 35.33 -1.55
CA GLN A 226 13.76 34.77 -2.86
C GLN A 226 14.76 33.65 -3.16
N ALA A 227 14.26 32.43 -3.30
CA ALA A 227 15.03 31.30 -3.82
C ALA A 227 14.07 30.26 -4.42
N ASP A 228 14.13 30.15 -5.75
CA ASP A 228 13.74 29.07 -6.65
C ASP A 228 12.63 28.10 -6.22
N ASP A 229 11.50 28.21 -6.93
CA ASP A 229 10.38 27.28 -6.96
C ASP A 229 10.80 25.91 -7.54
N HIS A 230 11.40 25.06 -6.70
CA HIS A 230 11.45 23.62 -6.93
C HIS A 230 11.26 22.86 -5.62
N VAL A 231 10.05 22.95 -5.06
CA VAL A 231 9.57 22.04 -4.02
C VAL A 231 9.02 20.80 -4.72
N VAL A 232 9.80 19.70 -4.72
CA VAL A 232 9.32 18.39 -5.16
C VAL A 232 8.45 17.81 -4.05
N GLU A 233 7.14 17.80 -4.30
CA GLU A 233 6.09 17.29 -3.43
C GLU A 233 6.27 15.77 -3.22
N LEU A 234 6.55 15.36 -1.98
CA LEU A 234 6.66 13.95 -1.56
C LEU A 234 5.28 13.45 -1.09
N THR A 235 4.38 13.18 -2.04
CA THR A 235 3.14 12.42 -1.81
C THR A 235 3.22 11.06 -2.51
N PRO A 236 2.37 10.07 -2.16
CA PRO A 236 2.31 8.75 -2.82
C PRO A 236 1.78 8.78 -4.26
N ASP A 237 2.17 9.76 -5.05
CA ASP A 237 1.81 9.96 -6.46
C ASP A 237 2.92 9.50 -7.42
N SER A 238 3.53 8.35 -7.15
CA SER A 238 4.43 7.69 -8.12
C SER A 238 3.72 6.66 -9.01
N MET A 239 2.38 6.61 -9.06
CA MET A 239 1.68 5.63 -9.92
C MET A 239 0.45 6.11 -10.70
N SER A 240 -0.08 7.33 -10.56
CA SER A 240 -1.33 7.74 -11.26
C SER A 240 -1.42 9.14 -11.89
N SER A 241 -0.48 10.08 -11.70
CA SER A 241 -0.68 11.46 -12.19
C SER A 241 0.50 12.01 -13.00
N ARG A 242 0.58 11.60 -14.28
CA ARG A 242 1.22 12.40 -15.36
C ARG A 242 0.40 12.24 -16.65
N ILE A 243 -0.72 12.96 -16.72
CA ILE A 243 -1.49 13.11 -17.95
C ILE A 243 -0.65 13.98 -18.91
N GLY A 244 0.03 13.33 -19.85
CA GLY A 244 0.62 13.97 -21.01
C GLY A 244 -0.40 13.98 -22.15
N SER A 245 -0.57 15.14 -22.77
CA SER A 245 -1.43 15.44 -23.91
C SER A 245 -1.38 14.42 -25.05
N TRP A 246 -2.56 14.06 -25.57
CA TRP A 246 -2.73 13.37 -26.86
C TRP A 246 -2.09 14.18 -28.00
N PRO A 247 -1.35 13.57 -28.94
CA PRO A 247 -1.06 14.21 -30.20
C PRO A 247 -2.35 14.26 -31.03
N GLN A 248 -2.78 15.46 -31.41
CA GLN A 248 -3.66 15.61 -32.57
C GLN A 248 -2.87 15.26 -33.83
N THR A 249 -3.24 14.16 -34.48
CA THR A 249 -3.31 13.98 -35.93
C THR A 249 -4.20 12.77 -36.22
#